data_AF-A0A836KJ51-F1
#
_entry.id   AF-A0A836KJ51-F1
#
_cell.length_a   1.000
_cell.length_b   1.000
_cell.length_c   1.000
_cell.angle_alpha   90.00
_cell.angle_beta   90.00
_cell.angle_gamma   90.00
#
_symmetry.space_group_name_H-M   'P 1'
#
loop_
_entity.id
_entity.type
_entity.pdbx_description
1 polymer ?
#
loop_
_entity_poly.entity_id
_entity_poly.type
_entity_poly.pdbx_seq_one_letter_code
_entity_poly.pdbx_strand_id
1 'polypeptide(L)'
;MSGVYHGERKRRERYLQREFKAQKAYEAVMQMKPDKGEPEQRRAEVAAASTQGELQLLAADLNTTPPRLQRLFRLLALVEDRFVDALPPRLRPRLRQEFHDVLDWNVIQRQARGNAHSISNLVRFVGEKVIECSSQAREAAMVARMSAVCDDIDHCTPDVGTAVANALTFLFESIRKLREDVAKFSLVMINSPLKQNAVQYIREFIAACLPMPRKWTGSIAFLQRFINDEQALAWSSVRVPQAWTSITAEERRVRGALLVGTLDLLRSGRHTSLDRWVDLPPEIFYFEKHIIFKAANTVQECTLLLLLDGAISSVLARRAMKPTTVSTAIRHLHSRIMSLLAEDIRLNALKDSVIDFVESQLYHLHVGEAAQDDAASLAALAPKFTLTDNEKQTVRSTIDKMTNTEDPLYVTFERRVLQFMEAVLVSNSDDVPPLGLVTDTLKQQVQVLRHMLMFHWEVYMPSYRELITFLRIESTGTAV
;
A
#
# COMPACT_ATOMS: atom_id res chain seq x y z
N MET A 1 -28.42 -34.10 5.07
CA MET A 1 -27.19 -33.48 4.51
C MET A 1 -27.38 -32.03 4.06
N SER A 2 -28.51 -31.62 3.47
CA SER A 2 -28.76 -30.22 3.03
C SER A 2 -28.74 -29.14 4.15
N GLY A 3 -29.18 -29.46 5.37
CA GLY A 3 -29.21 -28.51 6.49
C GLY A 3 -27.84 -28.11 7.06
N VAL A 4 -26.83 -28.98 6.95
CA VAL A 4 -25.46 -28.72 7.43
C VAL A 4 -24.75 -27.72 6.51
N TYR A 5 -24.89 -27.90 5.19
CA TYR A 5 -24.36 -26.97 4.19
C TYR A 5 -24.97 -25.56 4.29
N HIS A 6 -26.27 -25.45 4.61
CA HIS A 6 -26.92 -24.16 4.79
C HIS A 6 -26.46 -23.43 6.07
N GLY A 7 -26.17 -24.18 7.14
CA GLY A 7 -25.62 -23.66 8.39
C GLY A 7 -24.18 -23.15 8.25
N GLU A 8 -23.32 -23.91 7.56
CA GLU A 8 -21.94 -23.53 7.29
C GLU A 8 -21.83 -22.30 6.40
N ARG A 9 -22.67 -22.20 5.35
CA ARG A 9 -22.72 -21.03 4.49
C ARG A 9 -23.10 -19.76 5.26
N LYS A 10 -24.14 -19.81 6.09
CA LYS A 10 -24.54 -18.68 6.95
C LYS A 10 -23.48 -18.34 8.01
N ARG A 11 -22.71 -19.31 8.48
CA ARG A 11 -21.59 -19.06 9.39
C ARG A 11 -20.45 -18.34 8.68
N ARG A 12 -20.09 -18.79 7.47
CA ARG A 12 -19.06 -18.17 6.63
C ARG A 12 -19.44 -16.76 6.21
N GLU A 13 -20.68 -16.52 5.80
CA GLU A 13 -21.15 -15.18 5.44
C GLU A 13 -21.08 -14.21 6.62
N ARG A 14 -21.49 -14.63 7.83
CA ARG A 14 -21.37 -13.83 9.05
C ARG A 14 -19.92 -13.56 9.45
N TYR A 15 -19.03 -14.54 9.28
CA TYR A 15 -17.60 -14.37 9.49
C TYR A 15 -17.05 -13.27 8.58
N LEU A 16 -17.26 -13.40 7.25
CA LEU A 16 -16.76 -12.45 6.26
C LEU A 16 -17.30 -11.03 6.48
N GLN A 17 -18.57 -10.90 6.87
CA GLN A 17 -19.16 -9.60 7.15
C GLN A 17 -18.52 -8.93 8.37
N ARG A 18 -18.29 -9.68 9.45
CA ARG A 18 -17.67 -9.16 10.68
C ARG A 18 -16.20 -8.84 10.46
N GLU A 19 -15.49 -9.72 9.77
CA GLU A 19 -14.10 -9.52 9.37
C GLU A 19 -13.96 -8.26 8.52
N PHE A 20 -14.76 -8.12 7.46
CA PHE A 20 -14.72 -6.94 6.59
C PHE A 20 -14.96 -5.64 7.37
N LYS A 21 -15.95 -5.63 8.26
CA LYS A 21 -16.28 -4.47 9.08
C LYS A 21 -15.15 -4.12 10.05
N ALA A 22 -14.59 -5.11 10.74
CA ALA A 22 -13.48 -4.93 11.66
C ALA A 22 -12.21 -4.46 10.93
N GLN A 23 -11.89 -5.07 9.79
CA GLN A 23 -10.77 -4.72 8.93
C GLN A 23 -10.89 -3.28 8.43
N LYS A 24 -12.05 -2.86 7.93
CA LYS A 24 -12.26 -1.47 7.46
C LYS A 24 -12.18 -0.46 8.59
N ALA A 25 -12.64 -0.83 9.79
CA ALA A 25 -12.50 0.03 10.96
C ALA A 25 -11.04 0.16 11.42
N TYR A 26 -10.28 -0.93 11.38
CA TYR A 26 -8.84 -0.91 11.64
C TYR A 26 -8.08 -0.05 10.62
N GLU A 27 -8.30 -0.27 9.32
CA GLU A 27 -7.72 0.53 8.23
C GLU A 27 -8.02 2.03 8.40
N ALA A 28 -9.25 2.36 8.79
CA ALA A 28 -9.68 3.72 9.08
C ALA A 28 -8.86 4.34 10.22
N VAL A 29 -8.70 3.65 11.35
CA VAL A 29 -7.91 4.12 12.51
C VAL A 29 -6.44 4.29 12.17
N MET A 30 -5.87 3.33 11.44
CA MET A 30 -4.46 3.33 11.05
C MET A 30 -4.17 4.21 9.84
N GLN A 31 -5.20 4.81 9.22
CA GLN A 31 -5.10 5.61 8.01
C GLN A 31 -4.38 4.87 6.87
N MET A 32 -4.60 3.55 6.79
CA MET A 32 -4.04 2.73 5.73
C MET A 32 -4.63 3.19 4.40
N LYS A 33 -3.75 3.63 3.48
CA LYS A 33 -4.14 3.73 2.09
C LYS A 33 -4.31 2.28 1.58
N PRO A 34 -5.41 1.94 0.91
CA PRO A 34 -5.50 0.65 0.25
C PRO A 34 -4.34 0.60 -0.75
N ASP A 35 -3.41 -0.33 -0.56
CA ASP A 35 -2.49 -0.69 -1.62
C ASP A 35 -3.37 -1.17 -2.77
N LYS A 36 -3.39 -0.39 -3.86
CA LYS A 36 -3.97 -0.87 -5.10
C LYS A 36 -3.07 -2.01 -5.54
N GLY A 37 -3.40 -3.23 -5.14
CA GLY A 37 -2.61 -4.38 -5.53
C GLY A 37 -2.50 -4.43 -7.05
N GLU A 38 -1.28 -4.65 -7.54
CA GLU A 38 -1.00 -5.00 -8.93
C GLU A 38 -2.02 -5.97 -9.56
N PRO A 39 -2.55 -7.01 -8.87
CA PRO A 39 -3.53 -7.91 -9.49
C PRO A 39 -4.88 -7.26 -9.80
N GLU A 40 -5.38 -6.30 -9.02
CA GLU A 40 -6.63 -5.61 -9.33
C GLU A 40 -6.45 -4.60 -10.46
N GLN A 41 -5.29 -3.93 -10.48
CA GLN A 41 -4.94 -2.98 -11.52
C GLN A 41 -4.70 -3.68 -12.87
N ARG A 42 -3.96 -4.79 -12.90
CA ARG A 42 -3.80 -5.63 -14.11
C ARG A 42 -5.14 -6.20 -14.59
N ARG A 43 -6.04 -6.62 -13.69
CA ARG A 43 -7.39 -7.07 -14.09
C ARG A 43 -8.23 -5.95 -14.68
N ALA A 44 -8.13 -4.73 -14.12
CA ALA A 44 -8.81 -3.56 -14.65
C ALA A 44 -8.25 -3.16 -16.04
N GLU A 45 -6.93 -3.25 -16.24
CA GLU A 45 -6.25 -2.99 -17.51
C GLU A 45 -6.65 -4.01 -18.58
N VAL A 46 -6.67 -5.31 -18.26
CA VAL A 46 -7.13 -6.36 -19.18
C VAL A 46 -8.60 -6.18 -19.56
N ALA A 47 -9.46 -5.84 -18.58
CA ALA A 47 -10.87 -5.57 -18.85
C ALA A 47 -11.07 -4.30 -19.70
N ALA A 48 -10.25 -3.26 -19.51
CA ALA A 48 -10.27 -2.04 -20.31
C ALA A 48 -9.81 -2.32 -21.75
N ALA A 49 -8.72 -3.07 -21.95
CA ALA A 49 -8.22 -3.47 -23.27
C ALA A 49 -9.25 -4.30 -24.04
N SER A 50 -9.92 -5.24 -23.36
CA SER A 50 -11.00 -6.04 -23.95
C SER A 50 -12.19 -5.15 -24.36
N THR A 51 -12.56 -4.17 -23.52
CA THR A 51 -13.66 -3.23 -23.83
C THR A 51 -13.32 -2.37 -25.05
N GLN A 52 -12.07 -1.90 -25.17
CA GLN A 52 -11.61 -1.12 -26.32
C GLN A 52 -11.66 -1.92 -27.63
N GLY A 53 -11.26 -3.19 -27.60
CA GLY A 53 -11.37 -4.09 -28.76
C GLY A 53 -12.82 -4.30 -29.22
N GLU A 54 -13.77 -4.39 -28.28
CA GLU A 54 -15.20 -4.49 -28.63
C GLU A 54 -15.76 -3.20 -29.25
N LEU A 55 -15.28 -2.03 -28.82
CA LEU A 55 -15.71 -0.74 -29.34
C LEU A 55 -15.21 -0.49 -30.78
N GLN A 56 -14.01 -0.96 -31.11
CA GLN A 56 -13.49 -0.92 -32.49
C GLN A 56 -14.34 -1.78 -33.44
N LEU A 57 -14.74 -2.98 -32.98
CA LEU A 57 -15.64 -3.85 -33.73
C LEU A 57 -17.04 -3.24 -33.87
N LEU A 58 -17.52 -2.51 -32.86
CA LEU A 58 -18.79 -1.78 -32.94
C LEU A 58 -18.75 -0.69 -34.03
N ALA A 59 -17.67 0.10 -34.09
CA ALA A 59 -17.53 1.12 -35.12
C ALA A 59 -17.62 0.50 -36.53
N ALA A 60 -16.92 -0.62 -36.76
CA ALA A 60 -16.99 -1.36 -38.01
C ALA A 60 -18.40 -1.91 -38.30
N ASP A 61 -19.06 -2.51 -37.30
CA ASP A 61 -20.42 -3.07 -37.41
C ASP A 61 -21.47 -2.01 -37.78
N LEU A 62 -21.36 -0.80 -37.23
CA LEU A 62 -22.30 0.31 -37.47
C LEU A 62 -22.07 1.03 -38.80
N ASN A 63 -20.85 0.98 -39.34
CA ASN A 63 -20.52 1.57 -40.64
C ASN A 63 -20.82 0.65 -41.84
N THR A 64 -21.27 -0.58 -41.58
CA THR A 64 -21.73 -1.48 -42.65
C THR A 64 -23.13 -1.10 -43.15
N THR A 65 -23.43 -1.42 -44.41
CA THR A 65 -24.78 -1.21 -44.99
C THR A 65 -25.40 -2.57 -45.35
N PRO A 66 -26.47 -3.03 -44.68
CA PRO A 66 -27.15 -2.41 -43.53
C PRO A 66 -26.35 -2.53 -42.21
N PRO A 67 -26.54 -1.59 -41.25
CA PRO A 67 -25.79 -1.57 -40.01
C PRO A 67 -26.16 -2.74 -39.08
N ARG A 68 -25.17 -3.29 -38.38
CA ARG A 68 -25.36 -4.41 -37.44
C ARG A 68 -25.48 -3.90 -36.01
N LEU A 69 -26.70 -3.93 -35.47
CA LEU A 69 -26.99 -3.33 -34.15
C LEU A 69 -26.79 -4.28 -32.95
N GLN A 70 -26.56 -5.57 -33.16
CA GLN A 70 -26.50 -6.57 -32.06
C GLN A 70 -25.47 -6.21 -30.98
N ARG A 71 -24.29 -5.74 -31.39
CA ARG A 71 -23.21 -5.34 -30.46
C ARG A 71 -23.54 -4.06 -29.71
N LEU A 72 -24.25 -3.13 -30.35
CA LEU A 72 -24.70 -1.88 -29.73
C LEU A 72 -25.61 -2.18 -28.53
N PHE A 73 -26.63 -3.03 -28.70
CA PHE A 73 -27.54 -3.41 -27.62
C PHE A 73 -26.82 -4.06 -26.44
N ARG A 74 -25.87 -4.96 -26.72
CA ARG A 74 -25.07 -5.62 -25.67
C ARG A 74 -24.21 -4.62 -24.89
N LEU A 75 -23.58 -3.67 -25.59
CA LEU A 75 -22.72 -2.66 -24.94
C LEU A 75 -23.54 -1.63 -24.16
N LEU A 76 -24.73 -1.26 -24.63
CA LEU A 76 -25.64 -0.38 -23.89
C LEU A 76 -26.16 -1.05 -22.61
N ALA A 77 -26.48 -2.35 -22.64
CA ALA A 77 -26.81 -3.11 -21.43
C ALA A 77 -25.62 -3.15 -20.44
N LEU A 78 -24.39 -3.29 -20.96
CA LEU A 78 -23.18 -3.23 -20.13
C LEU A 78 -22.95 -1.84 -19.52
N VAL A 79 -23.29 -0.76 -20.24
CA VAL A 79 -23.27 0.61 -19.70
C VAL A 79 -24.27 0.75 -18.56
N GLU A 80 -25.50 0.25 -18.75
CA GLU A 80 -26.54 0.24 -17.70
C GLU A 80 -26.04 -0.46 -16.44
N ASP A 81 -25.61 -1.71 -16.57
CA ASP A 81 -25.18 -2.53 -15.43
C ASP A 81 -24.06 -1.85 -14.66
N ARG A 82 -23.04 -1.34 -15.37
CA ARG A 82 -21.91 -0.64 -14.75
C ARG A 82 -22.34 0.67 -14.09
N PHE A 83 -23.25 1.41 -14.70
CA PHE A 83 -23.72 2.69 -14.16
C PHE A 83 -24.56 2.48 -12.89
N VAL A 84 -25.48 1.53 -12.92
CA VAL A 84 -26.30 1.14 -11.76
C VAL A 84 -25.41 0.60 -10.63
N ASP A 85 -24.41 -0.23 -10.94
CA ASP A 85 -23.50 -0.77 -9.94
C ASP A 85 -22.52 0.25 -9.35
N ALA A 86 -22.21 1.33 -10.08
CA ALA A 86 -21.37 2.41 -9.58
C ALA A 86 -22.02 3.20 -8.42
N LEU A 87 -23.36 3.12 -8.28
CA LEU A 87 -24.11 3.85 -7.26
C LEU A 87 -24.57 2.99 -6.08
N PRO A 88 -24.84 3.61 -4.91
CA PRO A 88 -25.33 2.92 -3.72
C PRO A 88 -26.61 2.10 -3.97
N PRO A 89 -26.81 0.94 -3.32
CA PRO A 89 -27.95 0.05 -3.56
C PRO A 89 -29.34 0.70 -3.50
N ARG A 90 -29.49 1.75 -2.68
CA ARG A 90 -30.74 2.48 -2.50
C ARG A 90 -31.17 3.28 -3.73
N LEU A 91 -30.23 3.69 -4.58
CA LEU A 91 -30.48 4.50 -5.77
C LEU A 91 -30.66 3.65 -7.03
N ARG A 92 -30.25 2.37 -7.00
CA ARG A 92 -30.23 1.47 -8.15
C ARG A 92 -31.59 1.27 -8.83
N PRO A 93 -32.71 1.03 -8.10
CA PRO A 93 -34.00 0.78 -8.74
C PRO A 93 -34.52 2.01 -9.51
N ARG A 94 -34.38 3.20 -8.92
CA ARG A 94 -34.80 4.47 -9.51
C ARG A 94 -33.95 4.81 -10.73
N LEU A 95 -32.62 4.67 -10.62
CA LEU A 95 -31.71 4.96 -11.72
C LEU A 95 -31.91 4.02 -12.91
N ARG A 96 -32.17 2.73 -12.65
CA ARG A 96 -32.49 1.77 -13.70
C ARG A 96 -33.73 2.20 -14.48
N GLN A 97 -34.75 2.70 -13.78
CA GLN A 97 -35.96 3.23 -14.42
C GLN A 97 -35.65 4.48 -15.25
N GLU A 98 -34.96 5.47 -14.69
CA GLU A 98 -34.56 6.70 -15.40
C GLU A 98 -33.68 6.38 -16.64
N PHE A 99 -32.81 5.39 -16.56
CA PHE A 99 -31.97 4.93 -17.68
C PHE A 99 -32.82 4.32 -18.82
N HIS A 100 -33.85 3.53 -18.48
CA HIS A 100 -34.79 2.98 -19.46
C HIS A 100 -35.72 4.04 -20.05
N ASP A 101 -36.06 5.08 -19.29
CA ASP A 101 -36.90 6.18 -19.76
C ASP A 101 -36.14 7.08 -20.77
N VAL A 102 -34.82 7.23 -20.58
CA VAL A 102 -33.94 7.96 -21.51
C VAL A 102 -33.60 7.13 -22.76
N LEU A 103 -33.51 5.81 -22.63
CA LEU A 103 -33.28 4.87 -23.73
C LEU A 103 -34.57 4.19 -24.16
N ASP A 104 -35.26 4.76 -25.16
CA ASP A 104 -36.36 4.04 -25.79
C ASP A 104 -35.82 2.93 -26.72
N TRP A 105 -35.62 1.75 -26.15
CA TRP A 105 -35.15 0.55 -26.85
C TRP A 105 -36.02 0.18 -28.06
N ASN A 106 -37.32 0.50 -28.03
CA ASN A 106 -38.25 0.20 -29.12
C ASN A 106 -38.08 1.16 -30.30
N VAL A 107 -37.68 2.42 -30.05
CA VAL A 107 -37.36 3.41 -31.08
C VAL A 107 -36.01 3.08 -31.74
N ILE A 108 -35.01 2.68 -30.93
CA ILE A 108 -33.69 2.28 -31.44
C ILE A 108 -33.77 1.06 -32.37
N GLN A 109 -34.65 0.10 -32.09
CA GLN A 109 -34.89 -1.05 -32.95
C GLN A 109 -35.59 -0.71 -34.27
N ARG A 110 -36.41 0.34 -34.32
CA ARG A 110 -37.25 0.68 -35.48
C ARG A 110 -36.60 1.66 -36.47
N GLN A 111 -35.59 2.44 -36.06
CA GLN A 111 -35.00 3.50 -36.89
C GLN A 111 -33.47 3.38 -37.00
N ALA A 112 -32.97 2.44 -37.81
CA ALA A 112 -31.53 2.18 -37.96
C ALA A 112 -30.63 3.38 -38.36
N ARG A 113 -31.19 4.49 -38.89
CA ARG A 113 -30.45 5.72 -39.25
C ARG A 113 -30.74 6.93 -38.34
N GLY A 114 -31.69 6.84 -37.39
CA GLY A 114 -32.11 7.95 -36.52
C GLY A 114 -31.60 7.86 -35.06
N ASN A 115 -30.81 6.83 -34.75
CA ASN A 115 -30.50 6.44 -33.37
C ASN A 115 -29.38 7.26 -32.68
N ALA A 116 -28.65 8.08 -33.44
CA ALA A 116 -27.57 8.92 -32.92
C ALA A 116 -28.08 9.84 -31.80
N HIS A 117 -29.25 10.46 -31.99
CA HIS A 117 -29.84 11.36 -31.01
C HIS A 117 -30.20 10.68 -29.67
N SER A 118 -30.62 9.40 -29.70
CA SER A 118 -30.90 8.63 -28.48
C SER A 118 -29.62 8.34 -27.68
N ILE A 119 -28.49 8.14 -28.37
CA ILE A 119 -27.18 7.92 -27.74
C ILE A 119 -26.62 9.26 -27.20
N SER A 120 -26.82 10.37 -27.91
CA SER A 120 -26.53 11.74 -27.42
C SER A 120 -27.30 12.04 -26.13
N ASN A 121 -28.58 11.68 -26.05
CA ASN A 121 -29.39 11.83 -24.83
C ASN A 121 -28.89 10.95 -23.67
N LEU A 122 -28.45 9.72 -23.95
CA LEU A 122 -27.82 8.86 -22.94
C LEU A 122 -26.50 9.45 -22.42
N VAL A 123 -25.64 9.94 -23.32
CA VAL A 123 -24.38 10.60 -22.98
C VAL A 123 -24.63 11.80 -22.07
N ARG A 124 -25.64 12.62 -22.39
CA ARG A 124 -26.05 13.77 -21.59
C ARG A 124 -26.54 13.34 -20.21
N PHE A 125 -27.46 12.37 -20.14
CA PHE A 125 -27.99 11.88 -18.87
C PHE A 125 -26.90 11.31 -17.95
N VAL A 126 -26.06 10.40 -18.45
CA VAL A 126 -24.97 9.83 -17.65
C VAL A 126 -23.94 10.89 -17.30
N GLY A 127 -23.62 11.80 -18.23
CA GLY A 127 -22.69 12.90 -18.01
C GLY A 127 -23.15 13.85 -16.90
N GLU A 128 -24.41 14.27 -16.93
CA GLU A 128 -25.04 15.11 -15.90
C GLU A 128 -25.05 14.42 -14.54
N LYS A 129 -25.39 13.13 -14.48
CA LYS A 129 -25.37 12.36 -13.22
C LYS A 129 -23.96 12.19 -12.66
N VAL A 130 -22.96 12.03 -13.53
CA VAL A 130 -21.55 12.00 -13.13
C VAL A 130 -21.13 13.36 -12.58
N ILE A 131 -21.55 14.47 -13.21
CA ILE A 131 -21.29 15.84 -12.75
C ILE A 131 -21.90 16.06 -11.36
N GLU A 132 -23.19 15.75 -11.17
CA GLU A 132 -23.91 15.88 -9.90
C GLU A 132 -23.20 15.15 -8.74
N CYS A 133 -22.55 14.03 -9.04
CA CYS A 133 -21.87 13.19 -8.05
C CYS A 133 -20.35 13.44 -7.95
N SER A 134 -19.80 14.34 -8.75
CA SER A 134 -18.35 14.60 -8.84
C SER A 134 -17.91 15.87 -8.11
N SER A 135 -16.60 16.06 -7.94
CA SER A 135 -16.04 17.28 -7.36
C SER A 135 -16.15 18.48 -8.33
N GLN A 136 -16.56 19.66 -7.84
CA GLN A 136 -16.68 20.92 -8.61
C GLN A 136 -15.45 21.26 -9.47
N ALA A 137 -14.24 20.88 -9.04
CA ALA A 137 -13.00 21.11 -9.79
C ALA A 137 -12.93 20.41 -11.18
N ARG A 138 -13.79 19.43 -11.45
CA ARG A 138 -13.80 18.65 -12.71
C ARG A 138 -15.03 18.91 -13.58
N GLU A 139 -16.00 19.66 -13.07
CA GLU A 139 -17.28 19.92 -13.71
C GLU A 139 -17.09 20.58 -15.08
N ALA A 140 -16.32 21.67 -15.15
CA ALA A 140 -16.08 22.40 -16.40
C ALA A 140 -15.44 21.52 -17.51
N ALA A 141 -14.47 20.68 -17.15
CA ALA A 141 -13.81 19.77 -18.09
C ALA A 141 -14.74 18.64 -18.54
N MET A 142 -15.59 18.14 -17.64
CA MET A 142 -16.58 17.09 -17.94
C MET A 142 -17.70 17.62 -18.83
N VAL A 143 -18.21 18.82 -18.57
CA VAL A 143 -19.21 19.50 -19.40
C VAL A 143 -18.66 19.73 -20.81
N ALA A 144 -17.46 20.29 -20.94
CA ALA A 144 -16.84 20.52 -22.25
C ALA A 144 -16.67 19.22 -23.06
N ARG A 145 -16.23 18.13 -22.41
CA ARG A 145 -16.05 16.84 -23.07
C ARG A 145 -17.38 16.17 -23.43
N MET A 146 -18.39 16.29 -22.57
CA MET A 146 -19.75 15.80 -22.85
C MET A 146 -20.35 16.51 -24.06
N SER A 147 -20.28 17.84 -24.11
CA SER A 147 -20.79 18.63 -25.25
C SER A 147 -20.10 18.22 -26.55
N ALA A 148 -18.77 18.10 -26.56
CA ALA A 148 -18.03 17.69 -27.76
C ALA A 148 -18.44 16.29 -28.25
N VAL A 149 -18.63 15.33 -27.34
CA VAL A 149 -19.07 13.97 -27.70
C VAL A 149 -20.51 13.97 -28.22
N CYS A 150 -21.42 14.76 -27.63
CA CYS A 150 -22.78 14.92 -28.14
C CYS A 150 -22.79 15.55 -29.53
N ASP A 151 -22.00 16.61 -29.74
CA ASP A 151 -21.85 17.28 -31.03
C ASP A 151 -21.35 16.30 -32.11
N ASP A 152 -20.36 15.46 -31.77
CA ASP A 152 -19.83 14.44 -32.68
C ASP A 152 -20.88 13.39 -33.07
N ILE A 153 -21.75 12.99 -32.15
CA ILE A 153 -22.85 12.05 -32.41
C ILE A 153 -23.93 12.70 -33.28
N ASP A 154 -24.34 13.93 -32.93
CA ASP A 154 -25.43 14.63 -33.61
C ASP A 154 -25.04 15.03 -35.05
N HIS A 155 -23.76 15.32 -35.30
CA HIS A 155 -23.20 15.60 -36.63
C HIS A 155 -22.60 14.38 -37.33
N CYS A 156 -22.58 13.22 -36.66
CA CYS A 156 -22.00 11.98 -37.16
C CYS A 156 -20.53 12.12 -37.61
N THR A 157 -19.73 12.88 -36.86
CA THR A 157 -18.31 13.14 -37.15
C THR A 157 -17.40 12.21 -36.33
N PRO A 158 -16.42 11.52 -36.95
CA PRO A 158 -16.11 11.45 -38.39
C PRO A 158 -17.04 10.54 -39.19
N ASP A 159 -17.70 9.57 -38.54
CA ASP A 159 -18.74 8.71 -39.08
C ASP A 159 -19.62 8.19 -37.92
N VAL A 160 -20.79 7.62 -38.23
CA VAL A 160 -21.77 7.19 -37.22
C VAL A 160 -21.19 6.14 -36.26
N GLY A 161 -20.47 5.13 -36.79
CA GLY A 161 -19.92 4.05 -36.00
C GLY A 161 -18.84 4.52 -35.03
N THR A 162 -17.94 5.39 -35.50
CA THR A 162 -16.86 5.97 -34.72
C THR A 162 -17.39 6.94 -33.67
N ALA A 163 -18.35 7.80 -34.02
CA ALA A 163 -18.98 8.72 -33.07
C ALA A 163 -19.67 7.96 -31.93
N VAL A 164 -20.41 6.89 -32.23
CA VAL A 164 -21.06 6.03 -31.23
C VAL A 164 -20.03 5.25 -30.38
N ALA A 165 -18.94 4.76 -30.97
CA ALA A 165 -17.88 4.09 -30.22
C ALA A 165 -17.16 5.06 -29.25
N ASN A 166 -16.90 6.30 -29.68
CA ASN A 166 -16.35 7.36 -28.85
C ASN A 166 -17.31 7.74 -27.71
N ALA A 167 -18.62 7.79 -27.99
CA ALA A 167 -19.65 8.00 -26.98
C ALA A 167 -19.64 6.94 -25.88
N LEU A 168 -19.60 5.66 -26.25
CA LEU A 168 -19.52 4.56 -25.29
C LEU A 168 -18.18 4.55 -24.54
N THR A 169 -17.08 4.94 -25.19
CA THR A 169 -15.77 5.12 -24.53
C THR A 169 -15.87 6.16 -23.42
N PHE A 170 -16.45 7.32 -23.74
CA PHE A 170 -16.71 8.37 -22.77
C PHE A 170 -17.60 7.89 -21.62
N LEU A 171 -18.68 7.16 -21.91
CA LEU A 171 -19.58 6.61 -20.89
C LEU A 171 -18.85 5.65 -19.94
N PHE A 172 -18.09 4.68 -20.45
CA PHE A 172 -17.35 3.73 -19.60
C PHE A 172 -16.29 4.42 -18.73
N GLU A 173 -15.56 5.39 -19.28
CA GLU A 173 -14.60 6.18 -18.50
C GLU A 173 -15.28 6.99 -17.40
N SER A 174 -16.42 7.61 -17.71
CA SER A 174 -17.15 8.50 -16.80
C SER A 174 -17.79 7.70 -15.66
N ILE A 175 -18.36 6.54 -15.97
CA ILE A 175 -18.89 5.60 -14.96
C ILE A 175 -17.77 5.07 -14.06
N ARG A 176 -16.59 4.76 -14.60
CA ARG A 176 -15.44 4.34 -13.80
C ARG A 176 -15.01 5.44 -12.83
N LYS A 177 -14.88 6.68 -13.31
CA LYS A 177 -14.53 7.84 -12.47
C LYS A 177 -15.59 8.09 -11.40
N LEU A 178 -16.88 8.00 -11.75
CA LEU A 178 -17.98 8.09 -10.80
C LEU A 178 -17.88 7.03 -9.70
N ARG A 179 -17.59 5.77 -10.05
CA ARG A 179 -17.40 4.70 -9.06
C ARG A 179 -16.25 5.01 -8.10
N GLU A 180 -15.13 5.55 -8.60
CA GLU A 180 -13.99 5.97 -7.77
C GLU A 180 -14.37 7.12 -6.84
N ASP A 181 -15.08 8.13 -7.36
CA ASP A 181 -15.51 9.30 -6.59
C ASP A 181 -16.55 8.90 -5.53
N VAL A 182 -17.56 8.09 -5.88
CA VAL A 182 -18.56 7.54 -4.94
C VAL A 182 -17.89 6.67 -3.87
N ALA A 183 -16.91 5.84 -4.24
CA ALA A 183 -16.14 5.06 -3.26
C ALA A 183 -15.37 5.99 -2.30
N LYS A 184 -14.73 7.04 -2.83
CA LYS A 184 -13.99 8.03 -2.04
C LYS A 184 -14.91 8.83 -1.11
N PHE A 185 -16.05 9.31 -1.59
CA PHE A 185 -17.05 10.03 -0.79
C PHE A 185 -17.70 9.13 0.25
N SER A 186 -18.08 7.91 -0.13
CA SER A 186 -18.63 6.92 0.80
C SER A 186 -17.62 6.63 1.91
N LEU A 187 -16.34 6.45 1.57
CA LEU A 187 -15.26 6.29 2.53
C LEU A 187 -15.16 7.51 3.45
N VAL A 188 -15.16 8.74 2.93
CA VAL A 188 -15.12 9.96 3.78
C VAL A 188 -16.29 10.00 4.77
N MET A 189 -17.51 9.69 4.31
CA MET A 189 -18.72 9.71 5.14
C MET A 189 -18.71 8.63 6.23
N ILE A 190 -18.18 7.44 5.93
CA ILE A 190 -18.15 6.33 6.88
C ILE A 190 -16.85 6.26 7.70
N ASN A 191 -15.79 7.00 7.33
CA ASN A 191 -14.50 6.92 8.00
C ASN A 191 -14.58 7.37 9.47
N SER A 192 -15.27 8.48 9.74
CA SER A 192 -15.47 8.97 11.11
C SER A 192 -16.22 7.96 11.99
N PRO A 193 -17.42 7.45 11.60
CA PRO A 193 -18.11 6.45 12.40
C PRO A 193 -17.38 5.11 12.47
N LEU A 194 -16.61 4.72 11.44
CA LEU A 194 -15.74 3.54 11.50
C LEU A 194 -14.65 3.70 12.57
N LYS A 195 -13.96 4.86 12.60
CA LYS A 195 -12.95 5.16 13.63
C LYS A 195 -13.54 5.14 15.04
N GLN A 196 -14.67 5.82 15.23
CA GLN A 196 -15.34 5.91 16.55
C GLN A 196 -15.75 4.55 17.09
N ASN A 197 -16.16 3.62 16.22
CA ASN A 197 -16.64 2.29 16.62
C ASN A 197 -15.61 1.17 16.40
N ALA A 198 -14.35 1.50 16.09
CA ALA A 198 -13.37 0.51 15.67
C ALA A 198 -13.07 -0.52 16.77
N VAL A 199 -12.84 -0.06 18.00
CA VAL A 199 -12.61 -0.94 19.17
C VAL A 199 -13.77 -1.92 19.36
N GLN A 200 -15.01 -1.43 19.25
CA GLN A 200 -16.20 -2.27 19.38
C GLN A 200 -16.25 -3.33 18.26
N TYR A 201 -16.12 -2.92 17.00
CA TYR A 201 -16.24 -3.86 15.87
C TYR A 201 -15.15 -4.94 15.88
N ILE A 202 -13.93 -4.58 16.27
CA ILE A 202 -12.83 -5.53 16.34
C ILE A 202 -13.03 -6.48 17.53
N ARG A 203 -13.43 -5.98 18.71
CA ARG A 203 -13.75 -6.85 19.86
C ARG A 203 -14.91 -7.81 19.58
N GLU A 204 -15.96 -7.34 18.89
CA GLU A 204 -17.07 -8.18 18.45
C GLU A 204 -16.61 -9.29 17.49
N PHE A 205 -15.66 -8.99 16.59
CA PHE A 205 -15.05 -9.98 15.73
C PHE A 205 -14.23 -10.99 16.54
N ILE A 206 -13.32 -10.53 17.41
CA ILE A 206 -12.48 -11.40 18.25
C ILE A 206 -13.35 -12.37 19.06
N ALA A 207 -14.33 -11.84 19.78
CA ALA A 207 -15.17 -12.64 20.68
C ALA A 207 -16.01 -13.70 19.94
N ALA A 208 -16.39 -13.45 18.69
CA ALA A 208 -17.32 -14.31 17.98
C ALA A 208 -16.71 -15.15 16.85
N CYS A 209 -15.53 -14.77 16.36
CA CYS A 209 -14.89 -15.42 15.22
C CYS A 209 -13.58 -16.11 15.60
N LEU A 210 -12.85 -15.63 16.60
CA LEU A 210 -11.61 -16.26 17.06
C LEU A 210 -11.89 -17.31 18.16
N PRO A 211 -10.97 -18.29 18.36
CA PRO A 211 -11.04 -19.18 19.52
C PRO A 211 -11.01 -18.39 20.83
N MET A 212 -11.39 -19.01 21.95
CA MET A 212 -11.23 -18.39 23.27
C MET A 212 -9.73 -18.17 23.57
N PRO A 213 -9.34 -17.07 24.28
CA PRO A 213 -7.94 -16.74 24.56
C PRO A 213 -7.10 -17.89 25.13
N ARG A 214 -7.65 -18.69 26.03
CA ARG A 214 -7.01 -19.91 26.57
C ARG A 214 -6.56 -20.95 25.52
N LYS A 215 -7.06 -20.86 24.29
CA LYS A 215 -6.71 -21.74 23.16
C LYS A 215 -5.71 -21.10 22.20
N TRP A 216 -5.27 -19.86 22.43
CA TRP A 216 -4.32 -19.16 21.57
C TRP A 216 -2.89 -19.62 21.87
N THR A 217 -2.59 -20.89 21.60
CA THR A 217 -1.32 -21.51 22.00
C THR A 217 -0.10 -20.81 21.38
N GLY A 218 -0.21 -20.35 20.12
CA GLY A 218 0.85 -19.58 19.46
C GLY A 218 1.06 -18.22 20.13
N SER A 219 -0.03 -17.50 20.41
CA SER A 219 0.01 -16.23 21.13
C SER A 219 0.55 -16.35 22.56
N ILE A 220 0.19 -17.41 23.29
CA ILE A 220 0.71 -17.69 24.65
C ILE A 220 2.22 -17.97 24.58
N ALA A 221 2.66 -18.85 23.67
CA ALA A 221 4.07 -19.17 23.49
C ALA A 221 4.90 -17.93 23.12
N PHE A 222 4.37 -17.11 22.21
CA PHE A 222 4.97 -15.84 21.81
C PHE A 222 5.17 -14.91 23.02
N LEU A 223 4.10 -14.62 23.79
CA LEU A 223 4.21 -13.76 24.97
C LEU A 223 5.14 -14.35 26.03
N GLN A 224 5.07 -15.66 26.26
CA GLN A 224 5.88 -16.36 27.25
C GLN A 224 7.38 -16.24 26.97
N ARG A 225 7.79 -16.16 25.70
CA ARG A 225 9.19 -15.98 25.29
C ARG A 225 9.76 -14.64 25.77
N PHE A 226 8.94 -13.59 25.82
CA PHE A 226 9.40 -12.22 26.09
C PHE A 226 8.96 -11.67 27.45
N ILE A 227 8.04 -12.33 28.16
CA ILE A 227 7.45 -11.76 29.39
C ILE A 227 8.42 -11.60 30.57
N ASN A 228 9.48 -12.41 30.60
CA ASN A 228 10.55 -12.34 31.60
C ASN A 228 11.87 -11.82 30.99
N ASP A 229 11.84 -11.29 29.76
CA ASP A 229 13.02 -10.69 29.12
C ASP A 229 13.45 -9.42 29.88
N GLU A 230 14.76 -9.21 30.04
CA GLU A 230 15.31 -8.06 30.76
C GLU A 230 14.83 -6.73 30.17
N GLN A 231 14.67 -6.64 28.85
CA GLN A 231 14.15 -5.45 28.16
C GLN A 231 12.68 -5.22 28.51
N ALA A 232 11.87 -6.27 28.51
CA ALA A 232 10.45 -6.19 28.88
C ALA A 232 10.28 -5.81 30.36
N LEU A 233 11.13 -6.34 31.24
CA LEU A 233 11.17 -6.00 32.66
C LEU A 233 11.57 -4.54 32.87
N ALA A 234 12.67 -4.10 32.25
CA ALA A 234 13.13 -2.72 32.30
C ALA A 234 12.03 -1.77 31.81
N TRP A 235 11.42 -2.05 30.65
CA TRP A 235 10.33 -1.26 30.11
C TRP A 235 9.13 -1.17 31.04
N SER A 236 8.72 -2.31 31.65
CA SER A 236 7.59 -2.35 32.59
C SER A 236 7.83 -1.55 33.88
N SER A 237 9.10 -1.31 34.22
CA SER A 237 9.54 -0.59 35.42
C SER A 237 9.74 0.92 35.20
N VAL A 238 9.99 1.34 33.95
CA VAL A 238 10.11 2.76 33.59
C VAL A 238 8.73 3.42 33.72
N ARG A 239 8.67 4.63 34.29
CA ARG A 239 7.47 5.47 34.30
C ARG A 239 7.18 5.95 32.87
N VAL A 240 6.65 5.06 32.02
CA VAL A 240 6.21 5.40 30.66
C VAL A 240 5.17 6.52 30.75
N PRO A 241 5.22 7.56 29.89
CA PRO A 241 4.33 8.70 29.96
C PRO A 241 2.84 8.30 30.01
N GLN A 242 2.11 9.00 30.88
CA GLN A 242 0.75 8.81 31.39
C GLN A 242 -0.43 8.73 30.37
N ALA A 243 -0.23 8.31 29.11
CA ALA A 243 -1.34 8.06 28.17
C ALA A 243 -1.80 6.58 28.14
N TRP A 244 -1.26 5.74 29.02
CA TRP A 244 -1.22 4.27 28.90
C TRP A 244 -1.95 3.66 30.11
N THR A 245 -3.25 3.37 30.00
CA THR A 245 -4.16 2.91 31.07
C THR A 245 -3.94 1.48 31.60
N SER A 246 -2.69 1.02 31.73
CA SER A 246 -2.41 -0.25 32.43
C SER A 246 -2.43 -0.03 33.93
N ILE A 247 -3.23 -0.84 34.62
CA ILE A 247 -3.50 -0.66 36.05
C ILE A 247 -2.59 -1.57 36.87
N THR A 248 -2.20 -2.75 36.34
CA THR A 248 -1.45 -3.76 37.11
C THR A 248 -0.01 -3.94 36.62
N ALA A 249 0.85 -4.47 37.50
CA ALA A 249 2.23 -4.82 37.15
C ALA A 249 2.30 -5.91 36.06
N GLU A 250 1.39 -6.88 36.11
CA GLU A 250 1.28 -7.95 35.12
C GLU A 250 0.87 -7.43 33.74
N GLU A 251 -0.11 -6.52 33.68
CA GLU A 251 -0.49 -5.85 32.44
C GLU A 251 0.69 -5.07 31.83
N ARG A 252 1.50 -4.38 32.66
CA ARG A 252 2.71 -3.70 32.19
C ARG A 252 3.75 -4.67 31.62
N ARG A 253 3.92 -5.85 32.24
CA ARG A 253 4.83 -6.89 31.72
C ARG A 253 4.37 -7.48 30.40
N VAL A 254 3.09 -7.81 30.24
CA VAL A 254 2.55 -8.30 28.97
C VAL A 254 2.75 -7.28 27.85
N ARG A 255 2.62 -5.98 28.15
CA ARG A 255 2.90 -4.91 27.18
C ARG A 255 4.38 -4.82 26.82
N GLY A 256 5.28 -4.96 27.78
CA GLY A 256 6.71 -5.04 27.53
C GLY A 256 7.02 -6.23 26.61
N ALA A 257 6.43 -7.40 26.91
CA ALA A 257 6.55 -8.59 26.08
C ALA A 257 6.05 -8.37 24.64
N LEU A 258 4.90 -7.69 24.49
CA LEU A 258 4.35 -7.34 23.19
C LEU A 258 5.26 -6.39 22.41
N LEU A 259 5.81 -5.38 23.06
CA LEU A 259 6.74 -4.42 22.45
C LEU A 259 8.01 -5.12 21.96
N VAL A 260 8.68 -5.85 22.86
CA VAL A 260 9.94 -6.57 22.55
C VAL A 260 9.70 -7.64 21.50
N GLY A 261 8.61 -8.42 21.63
CA GLY A 261 8.25 -9.41 20.63
C GLY A 261 7.92 -8.80 19.26
N THR A 262 7.28 -7.62 19.23
CA THR A 262 7.03 -6.90 17.97
C THR A 262 8.34 -6.48 17.32
N LEU A 263 9.32 -6.00 18.10
CA LEU A 263 10.66 -5.66 17.59
C LEU A 263 11.42 -6.90 17.10
N ASP A 264 11.29 -8.05 17.77
CA ASP A 264 11.89 -9.31 17.33
C ASP A 264 11.29 -9.78 15.98
N LEU A 265 9.98 -9.58 15.74
CA LEU A 265 9.34 -9.85 14.45
C LEU A 265 9.85 -8.97 13.31
N LEU A 266 10.44 -7.81 13.59
CA LEU A 266 11.06 -6.97 12.57
C LEU A 266 12.46 -7.47 12.16
N ARG A 267 13.05 -8.37 12.96
CA ARG A 267 14.38 -8.92 12.70
C ARG A 267 14.35 -9.88 11.52
N SER A 268 15.36 -9.76 10.69
CA SER A 268 15.64 -10.63 9.56
C SER A 268 16.99 -11.32 9.66
N GLY A 269 17.92 -10.78 10.44
CA GLY A 269 19.22 -11.39 10.68
C GLY A 269 19.09 -12.81 11.22
N ARG A 270 19.79 -13.76 10.58
CA ARG A 270 19.76 -15.21 10.91
C ARG A 270 18.39 -15.88 10.77
N HIS A 271 17.44 -15.24 10.09
CA HIS A 271 16.15 -15.83 9.75
C HIS A 271 16.03 -15.93 8.23
N THR A 272 15.43 -17.03 7.74
CA THR A 272 14.96 -17.07 6.36
C THR A 272 13.67 -16.26 6.23
N SER A 273 13.29 -15.93 4.99
CA SER A 273 12.02 -15.23 4.71
C SER A 273 10.80 -16.04 5.15
N LEU A 274 10.91 -17.38 5.21
CA LEU A 274 9.85 -18.27 5.67
C LEU A 274 9.82 -18.34 7.21
N ASP A 275 10.97 -18.48 7.86
CA ASP A 275 11.05 -18.69 9.31
C ASP A 275 10.53 -17.50 10.11
N ARG A 276 10.76 -16.26 9.64
CA ARG A 276 10.34 -15.04 10.36
C ARG A 276 8.85 -15.01 10.68
N TRP A 277 8.02 -15.54 9.79
CA TRP A 277 6.56 -15.43 9.88
C TRP A 277 5.90 -16.67 10.47
N VAL A 278 6.66 -17.75 10.67
CA VAL A 278 6.17 -18.94 11.39
C VAL A 278 5.80 -18.58 12.82
N ASP A 279 6.57 -17.67 13.43
CA ASP A 279 6.38 -17.24 14.82
C ASP A 279 5.37 -16.09 15.00
N LEU A 280 4.77 -15.57 13.93
CA LEU A 280 3.80 -14.48 14.01
C LEU A 280 2.50 -15.01 14.66
N PRO A 281 2.10 -14.55 15.87
CA PRO A 281 0.91 -15.04 16.55
C PRO A 281 -0.35 -14.59 15.80
N PRO A 282 -1.11 -15.52 15.19
CA PRO A 282 -2.20 -15.17 14.28
C PRO A 282 -3.40 -14.55 15.00
N GLU A 283 -3.57 -14.83 16.30
CA GLU A 283 -4.71 -14.30 17.05
C GLU A 283 -4.46 -12.87 17.54
N ILE A 284 -3.25 -12.58 18.03
CA ILE A 284 -2.89 -11.25 18.53
C ILE A 284 -2.67 -10.28 17.36
N PHE A 285 -1.97 -10.67 16.29
CA PHE A 285 -1.66 -9.75 15.17
C PHE A 285 -2.54 -9.96 13.94
N TYR A 286 -3.82 -10.33 14.14
CA TYR A 286 -4.75 -10.62 13.04
C TYR A 286 -4.89 -9.44 12.06
N PHE A 287 -5.07 -8.22 12.58
CA PHE A 287 -5.27 -7.01 11.77
C PHE A 287 -3.95 -6.26 11.51
N GLU A 288 -3.00 -6.41 12.43
CA GLU A 288 -1.74 -5.68 12.50
C GLU A 288 -0.68 -6.22 11.55
N LYS A 289 -0.88 -7.44 11.03
CA LYS A 289 0.02 -8.14 10.11
C LYS A 289 0.65 -7.20 9.09
N HIS A 290 -0.15 -6.50 8.29
CA HIS A 290 0.36 -5.60 7.24
C HIS A 290 1.33 -4.53 7.77
N ILE A 291 1.07 -3.96 8.95
CA ILE A 291 1.96 -2.95 9.55
C ILE A 291 3.28 -3.57 9.96
N ILE A 292 3.25 -4.75 10.58
CA ILE A 292 4.46 -5.47 11.01
C ILE A 292 5.30 -5.86 9.79
N PHE A 293 4.68 -6.39 8.74
CA PHE A 293 5.35 -6.70 7.48
C PHE A 293 6.00 -5.46 6.86
N LYS A 294 5.26 -4.36 6.74
CA LYS A 294 5.80 -3.10 6.23
C LYS A 294 6.97 -2.58 7.08
N ALA A 295 6.82 -2.62 8.41
CA ALA A 295 7.86 -2.21 9.33
C ALA A 295 9.13 -3.06 9.19
N ALA A 296 8.98 -4.38 9.05
CA ALA A 296 10.09 -5.30 8.85
C ALA A 296 10.82 -4.99 7.53
N ASN A 297 10.07 -4.77 6.44
CA ASN A 297 10.67 -4.35 5.16
C ASN A 297 11.42 -3.02 5.30
N THR A 298 10.85 -2.03 5.98
CA THR A 298 11.53 -0.75 6.26
C THR A 298 12.80 -0.92 7.08
N VAL A 299 12.83 -1.84 8.06
CA VAL A 299 14.05 -2.18 8.81
C VAL A 299 15.11 -2.76 7.88
N GLN A 300 14.73 -3.67 6.99
CA GLN A 300 15.65 -4.24 5.99
C GLN A 300 16.18 -3.15 5.05
N GLU A 301 15.30 -2.33 4.47
CA GLU A 301 15.65 -1.20 3.60
C GLU A 301 16.64 -0.25 4.31
N CYS A 302 16.34 0.17 5.53
CA CYS A 302 17.19 1.08 6.30
C CYS A 302 18.55 0.44 6.66
N THR A 303 18.57 -0.87 6.95
CA THR A 303 19.80 -1.62 7.19
C THR A 303 20.69 -1.63 5.94
N LEU A 304 20.11 -1.91 4.77
CA LEU A 304 20.80 -1.90 3.47
C LEU A 304 21.38 -0.51 3.18
N LEU A 305 20.58 0.54 3.39
CA LEU A 305 20.97 1.92 3.11
C LEU A 305 22.12 2.40 4.00
N LEU A 306 22.12 2.06 5.29
CA LEU A 306 23.21 2.39 6.21
C LEU A 306 24.53 1.69 5.82
N LEU A 307 24.44 0.44 5.38
CA LEU A 307 25.60 -0.31 4.90
C LEU A 307 26.16 0.29 3.59
N LEU A 308 25.29 0.71 2.66
CA LEU A 308 25.70 1.36 1.40
C LEU A 308 26.32 2.73 1.63
N ASP A 309 25.71 3.53 2.51
CA ASP A 309 26.24 4.81 2.93
C ASP A 309 27.68 4.65 3.43
N GLY A 310 27.91 3.73 4.37
CA GLY A 310 29.26 3.48 4.91
C GLY A 310 30.29 3.06 3.85
N ALA A 311 29.90 2.15 2.94
CA ALA A 311 30.80 1.66 1.89
C ALA A 311 31.14 2.75 0.86
N ILE A 312 30.14 3.49 0.38
CA ILE A 312 30.32 4.51 -0.65
C ILE A 312 31.00 5.75 -0.08
N SER A 313 30.67 6.13 1.16
CA SER A 313 31.43 7.13 1.92
C SER A 313 32.91 6.79 1.96
N SER A 314 33.27 5.53 2.23
CA SER A 314 34.66 5.08 2.26
C SER A 314 35.35 5.16 0.90
N VAL A 315 34.67 4.72 -0.17
CA VAL A 315 35.19 4.80 -1.55
C VAL A 315 35.43 6.26 -1.96
N LEU A 316 34.44 7.13 -1.76
CA LEU A 316 34.56 8.55 -2.11
C LEU A 316 35.61 9.28 -1.26
N ALA A 317 35.72 8.96 0.03
CA ALA A 317 36.74 9.54 0.90
C ALA A 317 38.16 9.13 0.47
N ARG A 318 38.38 7.88 0.01
CA ARG A 318 39.67 7.44 -0.56
C ARG A 318 40.06 8.20 -1.83
N ARG A 319 39.08 8.72 -2.55
CA ARG A 319 39.28 9.62 -3.70
C ARG A 319 39.46 11.10 -3.31
N ALA A 320 39.70 11.39 -2.02
CA ALA A 320 39.91 12.73 -1.46
C ALA A 320 38.74 13.70 -1.71
N MET A 321 37.51 13.17 -1.80
CA MET A 321 36.32 13.99 -1.99
C MET A 321 36.00 14.80 -0.73
N LYS A 322 35.52 16.03 -0.92
CA LYS A 322 35.11 16.90 0.19
C LYS A 322 33.90 16.27 0.93
N PRO A 323 33.86 16.31 2.27
CA PRO A 323 32.77 15.71 3.05
C PRO A 323 31.37 16.21 2.67
N THR A 324 31.24 17.50 2.31
CA THR A 324 29.97 18.10 1.87
C THR A 324 29.48 17.50 0.56
N THR A 325 30.40 17.22 -0.37
CA THR A 325 30.10 16.59 -1.66
C THR A 325 29.71 15.12 -1.48
N VAL A 326 30.44 14.41 -0.62
CA VAL A 326 30.13 13.01 -0.25
C VAL A 326 28.71 12.92 0.31
N SER A 327 28.36 13.79 1.27
CA SER A 327 27.01 13.84 1.87
C SER A 327 25.89 14.06 0.83
N THR A 328 26.11 14.94 -0.14
CA THR A 328 25.13 15.20 -1.22
C THR A 328 24.98 14.00 -2.14
N ALA A 329 26.08 13.36 -2.55
CA ALA A 329 26.04 12.16 -3.38
C ALA A 329 25.30 11.00 -2.68
N ILE A 330 25.50 10.82 -1.38
CA ILE A 330 24.80 9.80 -0.58
C ILE A 330 23.29 10.07 -0.51
N ARG A 331 22.88 11.35 -0.38
CA ARG A 331 21.45 11.71 -0.38
C ARG A 331 20.77 11.39 -1.71
N HIS A 332 21.45 11.66 -2.82
CA HIS A 332 20.97 11.30 -4.16
C HIS A 332 20.92 9.78 -4.35
N LEU A 333 21.93 9.06 -3.87
CA LEU A 333 21.96 7.60 -3.89
C LEU A 333 20.79 7.00 -3.12
N HIS A 334 20.53 7.49 -1.90
CA HIS A 334 19.42 7.04 -1.06
C HIS A 334 18.08 7.19 -1.79
N SER A 335 17.85 8.34 -2.43
CA SER A 335 16.64 8.58 -3.24
C SER A 335 16.54 7.62 -4.43
N ARG A 336 17.67 7.35 -5.10
CA ARG A 336 17.73 6.40 -6.22
C ARG A 336 17.45 4.97 -5.78
N ILE A 337 18.07 4.50 -4.69
CA ILE A 337 17.85 3.15 -4.16
C ILE A 337 16.40 2.96 -3.75
N MET A 338 15.78 3.94 -3.08
CA MET A 338 14.37 3.85 -2.73
C MET A 338 13.46 3.70 -3.96
N SER A 339 13.78 4.40 -5.06
CA SER A 339 13.08 4.22 -6.34
C SER A 339 13.30 2.81 -6.91
N LEU A 340 14.54 2.31 -6.85
CA LEU A 340 14.90 1.00 -7.40
C LEU A 340 14.29 -0.16 -6.60
N LEU A 341 14.22 -0.04 -5.27
CA LEU A 341 13.57 -1.04 -4.41
C LEU A 341 12.06 -1.10 -4.63
N ALA A 342 11.44 0.00 -5.08
CA ALA A 342 10.02 0.01 -5.46
C ALA A 342 9.73 -0.70 -6.80
N GLU A 343 10.74 -0.95 -7.63
CA GLU A 343 10.61 -1.53 -8.98
C GLU A 343 10.94 -3.05 -9.04
N ASP A 344 11.03 -3.72 -7.89
CA ASP A 344 11.26 -5.18 -7.77
C ASP A 344 12.52 -5.66 -8.55
N ILE A 345 13.59 -4.87 -8.45
CA ILE A 345 14.80 -5.01 -9.25
C ILE A 345 15.67 -6.20 -8.79
N ARG A 346 16.20 -6.96 -9.75
CA ARG A 346 17.14 -8.06 -9.48
C ARG A 346 18.45 -7.53 -8.89
N LEU A 347 19.03 -8.27 -7.94
CA LEU A 347 20.26 -7.92 -7.23
C LEU A 347 21.43 -7.48 -8.14
N ASN A 348 21.61 -8.13 -9.29
CA ASN A 348 22.66 -7.75 -10.24
C ASN A 348 22.42 -6.38 -10.88
N ALA A 349 21.18 -6.04 -11.21
CA ALA A 349 20.83 -4.73 -11.72
C ALA A 349 20.98 -3.63 -10.66
N LEU A 350 20.75 -3.94 -9.37
CA LEU A 350 21.05 -3.02 -8.27
C LEU A 350 22.56 -2.75 -8.18
N LYS A 351 23.41 -3.78 -8.27
CA LYS A 351 24.88 -3.64 -8.24
C LYS A 351 25.38 -2.70 -9.32
N ASP A 352 24.98 -2.95 -10.56
CA ASP A 352 25.44 -2.15 -11.69
C ASP A 352 24.85 -0.74 -11.63
N SER A 353 23.57 -0.57 -11.27
CA SER A 353 22.97 0.77 -11.12
C SER A 353 23.63 1.61 -10.02
N VAL A 354 24.10 1.01 -8.92
CA VAL A 354 24.82 1.73 -7.86
C VAL A 354 26.21 2.16 -8.35
N ILE A 355 26.91 1.30 -9.10
CA ILE A 355 28.21 1.63 -9.70
C ILE A 355 28.04 2.78 -10.69
N ASP A 356 27.09 2.67 -11.63
CA ASP A 356 26.82 3.69 -12.65
C ASP A 356 26.46 5.04 -12.00
N PHE A 357 25.69 5.00 -10.91
CA PHE A 357 25.39 6.19 -10.14
C PHE A 357 26.65 6.84 -9.56
N VAL A 358 27.53 6.06 -8.91
CA VAL A 358 28.76 6.59 -8.31
C VAL A 358 29.69 7.16 -9.38
N GLU A 359 29.85 6.48 -10.51
CA GLU A 359 30.65 6.97 -11.65
C GLU A 359 30.05 8.24 -12.25
N SER A 360 28.73 8.32 -12.40
CA SER A 360 28.04 9.55 -12.84
C SER A 360 28.28 10.72 -11.88
N GLN A 361 28.23 10.50 -10.56
CA GLN A 361 28.55 11.53 -9.59
C GLN A 361 30.02 11.97 -9.71
N LEU A 362 30.95 11.02 -9.83
CA LEU A 362 32.36 11.36 -10.02
C LEU A 362 32.60 12.14 -11.31
N TYR A 363 31.89 11.82 -12.39
CA TYR A 363 31.94 12.55 -13.66
C TYR A 363 31.47 13.99 -13.52
N HIS A 364 30.27 14.22 -12.98
CA HIS A 364 29.73 15.57 -12.76
C HIS A 364 30.62 16.42 -11.85
N LEU A 365 31.32 15.81 -10.91
CA LEU A 365 32.17 16.50 -9.93
C LEU A 365 33.58 16.83 -10.45
N HIS A 366 34.13 16.05 -11.38
CA HIS A 366 35.49 16.24 -11.91
C HIS A 366 35.54 16.93 -13.27
N VAL A 367 34.48 16.81 -14.08
CA VAL A 367 34.48 17.30 -15.47
C VAL A 367 33.61 18.55 -15.62
N GLY A 368 32.46 18.63 -14.93
CA GLY A 368 31.49 19.73 -15.14
C GLY A 368 30.98 19.81 -16.59
N GLU A 369 29.97 20.65 -16.86
CA GLU A 369 29.37 20.85 -18.20
C GLU A 369 30.32 21.43 -19.27
N ALA A 370 31.61 21.58 -18.97
CA ALA A 370 32.63 22.11 -19.87
C ALA A 370 33.54 20.97 -20.38
N ALA A 371 32.99 20.00 -21.12
CA ALA A 371 33.81 19.08 -21.89
C ALA A 371 34.06 19.68 -23.27
N GLN A 372 35.31 20.05 -23.54
CA GLN A 372 35.84 20.15 -24.91
C GLN A 372 35.83 18.75 -25.52
N ASP A 373 35.30 18.64 -26.74
CA ASP A 373 34.98 17.42 -27.52
C ASP A 373 36.18 16.54 -27.96
N ASP A 374 37.26 16.45 -27.19
CA ASP A 374 38.44 15.67 -27.59
C ASP A 374 38.55 14.33 -26.85
N ALA A 375 38.36 13.22 -27.58
CA ALA A 375 38.30 11.85 -27.06
C ALA A 375 39.59 11.42 -26.32
N ALA A 376 40.74 11.99 -26.68
CA ALA A 376 42.01 11.72 -26.00
C ALA A 376 42.07 12.34 -24.59
N SER A 377 41.46 13.51 -24.40
CA SER A 377 41.38 14.20 -23.11
C SER A 377 40.43 13.50 -22.14
N LEU A 378 39.32 12.95 -22.65
CA LEU A 378 38.39 12.10 -21.88
C LEU A 378 39.06 10.79 -21.42
N ALA A 379 39.86 10.16 -22.28
CA ALA A 379 40.59 8.93 -21.91
C ALA A 379 41.65 9.16 -20.81
N ALA A 380 42.34 10.31 -20.82
CA ALA A 380 43.31 10.67 -19.79
C ALA A 380 42.65 11.03 -18.44
N LEU A 381 41.41 11.52 -18.46
CA LEU A 381 40.64 11.85 -17.26
C LEU A 381 39.81 10.66 -16.74
N ALA A 382 39.62 9.61 -17.53
CA ALA A 382 38.84 8.42 -17.17
C ALA A 382 39.13 7.87 -15.77
N PRO A 383 40.40 7.73 -15.31
CA PRO A 383 40.68 7.21 -13.98
C PRO A 383 40.13 8.08 -12.82
N LYS A 384 39.79 9.34 -13.07
CA LYS A 384 39.23 10.27 -12.07
C LYS A 384 37.72 10.14 -11.93
N PHE A 385 37.02 9.66 -12.97
CA PHE A 385 35.57 9.54 -12.97
C PHE A 385 35.03 8.11 -13.07
N THR A 386 35.89 7.11 -13.35
CA THR A 386 35.53 5.70 -13.27
C THR A 386 36.07 5.04 -12.01
N LEU A 387 35.29 4.11 -11.46
CA LEU A 387 35.73 3.26 -10.36
C LEU A 387 36.73 2.21 -10.88
N THR A 388 37.78 1.97 -10.11
CA THR A 388 38.71 0.85 -10.37
C THR A 388 38.01 -0.49 -10.15
N ASP A 389 38.53 -1.57 -10.74
CA ASP A 389 37.97 -2.91 -10.54
C ASP A 389 37.91 -3.31 -9.06
N ASN A 390 38.89 -2.89 -8.26
CA ASN A 390 38.89 -3.12 -6.81
C ASN A 390 37.76 -2.37 -6.09
N GLU A 391 37.46 -1.14 -6.50
CA GLU A 391 36.34 -0.36 -5.95
C GLU A 391 35.00 -0.94 -6.39
N LYS A 392 34.85 -1.30 -7.67
CA LYS A 392 33.67 -2.00 -8.20
C LYS A 392 33.44 -3.31 -7.45
N GLN A 393 34.49 -4.09 -7.22
CA GLN A 393 34.41 -5.33 -6.45
C GLN A 393 34.07 -5.07 -4.97
N THR A 394 34.56 -3.98 -4.38
CA THR A 394 34.20 -3.58 -3.02
C THR A 394 32.72 -3.25 -2.92
N VAL A 395 32.19 -2.43 -3.84
CA VAL A 395 30.75 -2.09 -3.90
C VAL A 395 29.91 -3.34 -4.10
N ARG A 396 30.25 -4.18 -5.09
CA ARG A 396 29.55 -5.46 -5.37
C ARG A 396 29.56 -6.41 -4.18
N SER A 397 30.74 -6.64 -3.57
CA SER A 397 30.87 -7.50 -2.40
C SER A 397 30.09 -6.97 -1.21
N THR A 398 30.02 -5.65 -1.02
CA THR A 398 29.24 -5.09 0.07
C THR A 398 27.74 -5.29 -0.20
N ILE A 399 27.26 -5.07 -1.43
CA ILE A 399 25.87 -5.37 -1.82
C ILE A 399 25.53 -6.87 -1.63
N ASP A 400 26.46 -7.77 -1.92
CA ASP A 400 26.28 -9.21 -1.67
C ASP A 400 26.13 -9.51 -0.17
N LYS A 401 27.00 -8.95 0.67
CA LYS A 401 26.91 -9.11 2.13
C LYS A 401 25.64 -8.49 2.71
N MET A 402 25.18 -7.39 2.13
CA MET A 402 23.97 -6.68 2.53
C MET A 402 22.69 -7.47 2.28
N THR A 403 22.67 -8.30 1.23
CA THR A 403 21.49 -9.11 0.92
C THR A 403 21.53 -10.51 1.56
N ASN A 404 22.63 -10.82 2.24
CA ASN A 404 22.77 -12.01 3.06
C ASN A 404 22.41 -11.71 4.52
N THR A 405 21.23 -12.18 4.97
CA THR A 405 20.77 -12.01 6.35
C THR A 405 21.61 -12.78 7.39
N GLU A 406 22.48 -13.69 6.96
CA GLU A 406 23.42 -14.39 7.84
C GLU A 406 24.74 -13.64 8.04
N ASP A 407 25.02 -12.62 7.21
CA ASP A 407 26.28 -11.89 7.29
C ASP A 407 26.39 -11.10 8.61
N PRO A 408 27.53 -11.18 9.33
CA PRO A 408 27.71 -10.46 10.59
C PRO A 408 27.56 -8.93 10.47
N LEU A 409 27.92 -8.34 9.33
CA LEU A 409 27.74 -6.91 9.09
C LEU A 409 26.26 -6.56 9.00
N TYR A 410 25.48 -7.38 8.28
CA TYR A 410 24.03 -7.21 8.19
C TYR A 410 23.39 -7.20 9.59
N VAL A 411 23.68 -8.25 10.37
CA VAL A 411 23.15 -8.42 11.73
C VAL A 411 23.56 -7.25 12.65
N THR A 412 24.76 -6.70 12.47
CA THR A 412 25.25 -5.58 13.28
C THR A 412 24.50 -4.29 12.99
N PHE A 413 24.27 -3.97 11.71
CA PHE A 413 23.55 -2.76 11.31
C PHE A 413 22.06 -2.87 11.60
N GLU A 414 21.45 -4.04 11.37
CA GLU A 414 20.06 -4.30 11.73
C GLU A 414 19.85 -4.10 13.24
N ARG A 415 20.77 -4.61 14.08
CA ARG A 415 20.70 -4.39 15.53
C ARG A 415 20.69 -2.91 15.88
N ARG A 416 21.52 -2.08 15.22
CA ARG A 416 21.54 -0.62 15.45
C ARG A 416 20.21 0.03 15.05
N VAL A 417 19.62 -0.39 13.94
CA VAL A 417 18.30 0.08 13.49
C VAL A 417 17.23 -0.27 14.54
N LEU A 418 17.19 -1.53 14.99
CA LEU A 418 16.22 -1.98 15.99
C LEU A 418 16.42 -1.28 17.34
N GLN A 419 17.65 -1.09 17.80
CA GLN A 419 17.97 -0.34 19.02
C GLN A 419 17.54 1.13 18.92
N PHE A 420 17.72 1.76 17.76
CA PHE A 420 17.21 3.11 17.53
C PHE A 420 15.67 3.14 17.62
N MET A 421 14.98 2.21 16.95
CA MET A 421 13.52 2.13 17.00
C MET A 421 13.00 1.89 18.42
N GLU A 422 13.64 0.98 19.16
CA GLU A 422 13.36 0.72 20.58
C GLU A 422 13.51 1.99 21.41
N ALA A 423 14.65 2.69 21.31
CA ALA A 423 14.91 3.92 22.06
C ALA A 423 13.85 5.00 21.81
N VAL A 424 13.39 5.17 20.57
CA VAL A 424 12.32 6.13 20.23
C VAL A 424 10.96 5.67 20.77
N LEU A 425 10.65 4.37 20.70
CA LEU A 425 9.42 3.79 21.25
C LEU A 425 9.33 3.94 22.77
N VAL A 426 10.44 3.77 23.48
CA VAL A 426 10.49 3.81 24.96
C VAL A 426 10.55 5.23 25.51
N SER A 427 11.40 6.09 24.94
CA SER A 427 11.66 7.43 25.50
C SER A 427 10.52 8.43 25.25
N ASN A 428 9.65 8.17 24.26
CA ASN A 428 8.66 9.13 23.79
C ASN A 428 9.28 10.51 23.50
N SER A 429 10.56 10.53 23.10
CA SER A 429 11.28 11.75 22.78
C SER A 429 11.94 11.62 21.42
N ASP A 430 11.94 12.70 20.67
CA ASP A 430 12.69 12.82 19.42
C ASP A 430 14.21 12.98 19.64
N ASP A 431 14.64 12.99 20.90
CA ASP A 431 16.01 13.25 21.38
C ASP A 431 16.91 12.00 21.35
N VAL A 432 16.61 11.05 20.47
CA VAL A 432 17.46 9.88 20.22
C VAL A 432 18.54 10.26 19.21
N PRO A 433 19.82 9.89 19.43
CA PRO A 433 20.90 10.20 18.50
C PRO A 433 20.57 9.74 17.06
N PRO A 434 20.78 10.60 16.04
CA PRO A 434 20.39 10.29 14.68
C PRO A 434 21.20 9.12 14.12
N LEU A 435 20.52 8.27 13.34
CA LEU A 435 21.09 7.13 12.63
C LEU A 435 21.24 7.47 11.14
N GLY A 436 22.05 8.49 10.82
CA GLY A 436 22.31 8.91 9.44
C GLY A 436 21.05 9.37 8.69
N LEU A 437 21.01 9.16 7.36
CA LEU A 437 19.91 9.61 6.50
C LEU A 437 18.60 8.81 6.68
N VAL A 438 18.64 7.66 7.35
CA VAL A 438 17.45 6.83 7.58
C VAL A 438 16.66 7.26 8.82
N THR A 439 17.18 8.22 9.61
CA THR A 439 16.58 8.68 10.87
C THR A 439 15.11 9.07 10.72
N ASP A 440 14.78 9.90 9.73
CA ASP A 440 13.41 10.40 9.56
C ASP A 440 12.44 9.28 9.14
N THR A 441 12.88 8.40 8.24
CA THR A 441 12.12 7.21 7.83
C THR A 441 11.82 6.32 9.03
N LEU A 442 12.84 6.04 9.85
CA LEU A 442 12.69 5.23 11.07
C LEU A 442 11.78 5.90 12.09
N LYS A 443 11.91 7.22 12.32
CA LYS A 443 11.01 7.97 13.21
C LYS A 443 9.55 7.88 12.76
N GLN A 444 9.28 8.08 11.46
CA GLN A 444 7.93 7.93 10.91
C GLN A 444 7.39 6.51 11.13
N GLN A 445 8.21 5.49 10.85
CA GLN A 445 7.82 4.10 11.03
C GLN A 445 7.56 3.75 12.50
N VAL A 446 8.37 4.28 13.43
CA VAL A 446 8.17 4.14 14.87
C VAL A 446 6.86 4.78 15.32
N GLN A 447 6.49 5.96 14.80
CA GLN A 447 5.20 6.57 15.14
C GLN A 447 4.02 5.70 14.69
N VAL A 448 4.10 5.07 13.51
CA VAL A 448 3.09 4.12 13.03
C VAL A 448 3.00 2.89 13.93
N LEU A 449 4.15 2.28 14.28
CA LEU A 449 4.20 1.13 15.19
C LEU A 449 3.66 1.48 16.58
N ARG A 450 3.97 2.67 17.08
CA ARG A 450 3.47 3.14 18.36
C ARG A 450 1.95 3.29 18.36
N HIS A 451 1.40 3.96 17.34
CA HIS A 451 -0.04 4.10 17.18
C HIS A 451 -0.72 2.73 17.09
N MET A 452 -0.12 1.80 16.33
CA MET A 452 -0.58 0.41 16.23
C MET A 452 -0.59 -0.28 17.60
N LEU A 453 0.52 -0.26 18.35
CA LEU A 453 0.64 -0.93 19.65
C LEU A 453 -0.32 -0.34 20.70
N MET A 454 -0.54 0.98 20.68
CA MET A 454 -1.50 1.63 21.57
C MET A 454 -2.94 1.18 21.28
N PHE A 455 -3.34 1.23 20.00
CA PHE A 455 -4.67 0.82 19.58
C PHE A 455 -4.88 -0.70 19.78
N HIS A 456 -3.86 -1.49 19.47
CA HIS A 456 -3.85 -2.93 19.69
C HIS A 456 -4.10 -3.25 21.17
N TRP A 457 -3.39 -2.60 22.09
CA TRP A 457 -3.63 -2.79 23.52
C TRP A 457 -5.08 -2.45 23.90
N GLU A 458 -5.60 -1.32 23.42
CA GLU A 458 -6.99 -0.92 23.67
C GLU A 458 -7.97 -2.01 23.23
N VAL A 459 -7.80 -2.57 22.03
CA VAL A 459 -8.67 -3.64 21.51
C VAL A 459 -8.56 -4.93 22.31
N TYR A 460 -7.35 -5.45 22.50
CA TYR A 460 -7.08 -6.80 22.99
C TYR A 460 -6.91 -6.90 24.51
N MET A 461 -6.93 -5.78 25.24
CA MET A 461 -6.82 -5.75 26.70
C MET A 461 -7.73 -6.78 27.43
N PRO A 462 -9.02 -6.99 27.07
CA PRO A 462 -9.83 -8.02 27.71
C PRO A 462 -9.26 -9.43 27.51
N SER A 463 -8.81 -9.74 26.29
CA SER A 463 -8.18 -11.03 25.99
C SER A 463 -6.87 -11.20 26.75
N TYR A 464 -6.05 -10.14 26.86
CA TYR A 464 -4.81 -10.19 27.63
C TYR A 464 -5.03 -10.48 29.12
N ARG A 465 -6.08 -9.92 29.71
CA ARG A 465 -6.43 -10.22 31.12
C ARG A 465 -6.74 -11.69 31.34
N GLU A 466 -7.39 -12.35 30.38
CA GLU A 466 -7.58 -13.79 30.42
C GLU A 466 -6.26 -14.54 30.24
N LEU A 467 -5.43 -14.11 29.27
CA LEU A 467 -4.15 -14.74 28.95
C LEU A 467 -3.14 -14.70 30.10
N ILE A 468 -3.14 -13.64 30.94
CA ILE A 468 -2.22 -13.50 32.08
C ILE A 468 -2.22 -14.75 32.96
N THR A 469 -3.38 -15.37 33.18
CA THR A 469 -3.50 -16.59 34.02
C THR A 469 -2.80 -17.82 33.43
N PHE A 470 -2.44 -17.79 32.15
CA PHE A 470 -1.73 -18.85 31.43
C PHE A 470 -0.24 -18.53 31.23
N LEU A 471 0.22 -17.36 31.67
CA LEU A 471 1.61 -16.93 31.55
C LEU A 471 2.35 -17.14 32.87
N ARG A 472 3.57 -17.66 32.77
CA ARG A 472 4.49 -17.81 33.90
C ARG A 472 5.26 -16.51 34.08
N ILE A 473 4.71 -15.64 34.91
CA ILE A 473 5.30 -14.34 35.27
C ILE A 473 6.14 -14.53 36.53
N GLU A 474 7.46 -14.36 36.43
CA GLU A 474 8.35 -14.48 37.58
C GLU A 474 8.10 -13.33 38.56
N SER A 475 7.85 -13.61 39.84
CA SER A 475 7.78 -12.54 40.84
C SER A 475 9.13 -11.83 40.88
N THR A 476 9.16 -10.50 40.76
CA THR A 476 10.36 -9.70 41.10
C THR A 476 10.57 -9.81 42.61
N GLY A 477 11.09 -10.95 43.06
CA GLY A 477 11.53 -11.15 44.42
C GLY A 477 12.68 -10.20 44.67
N THR A 478 12.54 -9.38 45.71
CA THR A 478 13.62 -8.62 46.34
C THR A 478 14.83 -9.54 46.53
N ALA A 479 15.84 -9.39 45.67
CA ALA A 479 17.19 -9.80 46.02
C ALA A 479 17.66 -8.81 47.09
N VAL A 480 17.72 -9.29 48.34
CA VAL A 480 18.34 -8.62 49.48
C VAL A 480 19.85 -8.56 49.27
#